data_AF-A0A0L7LJ09-F1
#
_entry.id   AF-A0A0L7LJ09-F1
#
_cell.length_a   1.000
_cell.length_b   1.000
_cell.length_c   1.000
_cell.angle_alpha   90.00
_cell.angle_beta   90.00
_cell.angle_gamma   90.00
#
_symmetry.space_group_name_H-M   'P 1'
#
loop_
_entity.id
_entity.type
_entity.pdbx_description
1 polymer ?
#
loop_
_entity_poly.entity_id
_entity_poly.type
_entity_poly.pdbx_seq_one_letter_code
_entity_poly.pdbx_strand_id
1 'polypeptide(L)'
;MASACANSGVSYWKQLWRWTTSETLENDDLAKVLSSSNVIQGLRQGLDCYKPNKPEDFAKLQSKYTEQAKLLSVVQTLQNYIDVDCFQIWEILKNYLCHISCGTPANALKNTSQCDTRPSFLLPNIWRFYYSERLFLLKLLQYIFQFKDETNHKYHEQFCKIINDIGVQNMKTSLLSQFEKVLGTAPPPRKIQNEFQSETVRQEWAESNLREQLAILQILLQIAEKNTFSESEFTKLFSLFKKHGFGKSSGYNDLLEEGHRETCMRIMYMEVKNVSSWIDSTKETVEHELTKLHMNAEHRQIKMRSHSSPPRIPTTERAMQQVRHRWNAKPPARHHGAVLRTAGDSRNSLLIAELKSLPVYTEIYNPNAVPIVSITADDAMIGREYFPLQDPSYRIEAGSKATIMERKEGTMIHFRTPYSYWTVFNREIVQALDRKQLHHNVNANLQRIYEGARVLEAILRELVEDKEIPKSLVGPSEGVFDVLVHYMRADSPPLPLLMKCLQASNDERVSTDIILPGLIFVLQEVFPNVYGWRYSNRTERRSIIQRCADFITMLLQNVKAPNESGALLKRTCVYNLLYTENAIELLKIISIGKYRNLMFGVI
;
A
#
# COMPACT_ATOMS: atom_id res chain seq x y z
N MET A 1 -12.23 -29.08 -5.71
CA MET A 1 -12.37 -27.88 -6.58
C MET A 1 -11.12 -27.63 -7.41
N ALA A 2 -9.93 -27.61 -6.79
CA ALA A 2 -8.63 -27.48 -7.45
C ALA A 2 -8.41 -28.50 -8.61
N SER A 3 -8.65 -29.79 -8.38
CA SER A 3 -8.48 -30.83 -9.42
C SER A 3 -9.48 -30.73 -10.58
N ALA A 4 -10.70 -30.21 -10.33
CA ALA A 4 -11.70 -30.01 -11.37
C ALA A 4 -11.36 -28.83 -12.30
N CYS A 5 -10.67 -27.81 -11.79
CA CYS A 5 -10.17 -26.67 -12.58
C CYS A 5 -8.97 -27.04 -13.45
N ALA A 6 -8.23 -28.11 -13.12
CA ALA A 6 -7.10 -28.59 -13.90
C ALA A 6 -7.51 -29.36 -15.17
N ASN A 7 -8.72 -29.94 -15.17
CA ASN A 7 -9.22 -30.82 -16.24
C ASN A 7 -10.13 -30.12 -17.27
N SER A 8 -10.40 -28.83 -17.14
CA SER A 8 -11.15 -28.04 -18.13
C SER A 8 -10.21 -27.32 -19.10
N GLY A 9 -10.57 -27.26 -20.39
CA GLY A 9 -9.76 -26.63 -21.45
C GLY A 9 -9.56 -25.12 -21.32
N VAL A 10 -10.22 -24.47 -20.36
CA VAL A 10 -9.97 -23.08 -19.93
C VAL A 10 -9.79 -23.07 -18.42
N SER A 11 -8.69 -22.47 -17.94
CA SER A 11 -8.42 -22.31 -16.52
C SER A 11 -9.30 -21.21 -15.91
N TYR A 12 -9.78 -21.44 -14.69
CA TYR A 12 -10.57 -20.46 -13.95
C TYR A 12 -9.65 -19.43 -13.28
N TRP A 13 -9.27 -18.39 -14.03
CA TRP A 13 -8.17 -17.47 -13.68
C TRP A 13 -8.45 -16.64 -12.45
N LYS A 14 -9.66 -16.10 -12.29
CA LYS A 14 -10.05 -15.33 -11.10
C LYS A 14 -9.93 -16.18 -9.83
N GLN A 15 -10.33 -17.44 -9.89
CA GLN A 15 -10.24 -18.34 -8.74
C GLN A 15 -8.79 -18.70 -8.43
N LEU A 16 -7.98 -18.97 -9.46
CA LEU A 16 -6.56 -19.27 -9.30
C LEU A 16 -5.80 -18.07 -8.72
N TRP A 17 -6.06 -16.86 -9.20
CA TRP A 17 -5.52 -15.62 -8.62
C TRP A 17 -5.88 -15.49 -7.15
N ARG A 18 -7.15 -15.67 -6.79
CA ARG A 18 -7.59 -15.59 -5.38
C ARG A 18 -6.82 -16.57 -4.51
N TRP A 19 -6.78 -17.85 -4.89
CA TRP A 19 -6.04 -18.88 -4.15
C TRP A 19 -4.56 -18.57 -3.99
N THR A 20 -3.94 -17.99 -5.03
CA THR A 20 -2.52 -17.65 -5.03
C THR A 20 -2.23 -16.48 -4.10
N THR A 21 -3.04 -15.42 -4.17
CA THR A 21 -2.83 -14.20 -3.36
C THR A 21 -3.30 -14.30 -1.90
N SER A 22 -4.26 -15.18 -1.61
CA SER A 22 -4.79 -15.33 -0.25
C SER A 22 -3.94 -16.27 0.61
N GLU A 23 -3.06 -17.05 -0.01
CA GLU A 23 -2.23 -18.10 0.63
C GLU A 23 -3.05 -19.12 1.43
N THR A 24 -4.37 -19.20 1.19
CA THR A 24 -5.31 -19.98 2.01
C THR A 24 -5.25 -21.48 1.76
N LEU A 25 -4.69 -21.92 0.62
CA LEU A 25 -4.56 -23.34 0.30
C LEU A 25 -3.26 -23.92 0.86
N GLU A 26 -3.27 -25.21 1.17
CA GLU A 26 -2.05 -25.96 1.46
C GLU A 26 -1.10 -25.91 0.26
N ASN A 27 0.22 -25.97 0.53
CA ASN A 27 1.23 -25.73 -0.50
C ASN A 27 1.11 -26.73 -1.65
N ASP A 28 0.95 -28.01 -1.31
CA ASP A 28 0.93 -29.11 -2.27
C ASP A 28 -0.25 -29.05 -3.25
N ASP A 29 -1.41 -28.56 -2.82
CA ASP A 29 -2.60 -28.50 -3.66
C ASP A 29 -2.52 -27.38 -4.69
N LEU A 30 -2.09 -26.18 -4.27
CA LEU A 30 -1.93 -25.08 -5.20
C LEU A 30 -0.73 -25.30 -6.13
N ALA A 31 0.37 -25.87 -5.61
CA ALA A 31 1.54 -26.21 -6.41
C ALA A 31 1.19 -27.17 -7.56
N LYS A 32 0.33 -28.18 -7.31
CA LYS A 32 -0.17 -29.09 -8.36
C LYS A 32 -0.98 -28.36 -9.42
N VAL A 33 -1.84 -27.42 -9.04
CA VAL A 33 -2.65 -26.65 -10.00
C VAL A 33 -1.78 -25.70 -10.82
N LEU A 34 -0.89 -24.95 -10.17
CA LEU A 34 0.01 -24.00 -10.83
C LEU A 34 1.02 -24.70 -11.76
N SER A 35 1.46 -25.91 -11.40
CA SER A 35 2.37 -26.72 -12.23
C SER A 35 1.65 -27.47 -13.37
N SER A 36 0.33 -27.34 -13.51
CA SER A 36 -0.40 -28.02 -14.59
C SER A 36 -0.04 -27.42 -15.95
N SER A 37 0.11 -28.28 -16.96
CA SER A 37 0.47 -27.86 -18.33
C SER A 37 -0.49 -26.80 -18.89
N ASN A 38 -1.78 -26.94 -18.61
CA ASN A 38 -2.81 -25.98 -19.04
C ASN A 38 -2.57 -24.58 -18.47
N VAL A 39 -2.23 -24.47 -17.19
CA VAL A 39 -1.96 -23.18 -16.53
C VAL A 39 -0.67 -22.56 -17.07
N ILE A 40 0.40 -23.33 -17.19
CA ILE A 40 1.69 -22.84 -17.71
C ILE A 40 1.54 -22.35 -19.16
N GLN A 41 0.85 -23.13 -20.00
CA GLN A 41 0.58 -22.73 -21.39
C GLN A 41 -0.32 -21.49 -21.46
N GLY A 42 -1.35 -21.40 -20.61
CA GLY A 42 -2.20 -20.22 -20.53
C GLY A 42 -1.43 -18.96 -20.13
N LEU A 43 -0.57 -19.05 -19.10
CA LEU A 43 0.30 -17.93 -18.69
C LEU A 43 1.33 -17.56 -19.76
N ARG A 44 1.87 -18.55 -20.49
CA ARG A 44 2.79 -18.32 -21.62
C ARG A 44 2.14 -17.59 -22.78
N GLN A 45 0.95 -18.03 -23.17
CA GLN A 45 0.18 -17.45 -24.29
C GLN A 45 -0.47 -16.11 -23.90
N GLY A 46 -0.73 -15.89 -22.61
CA GLY A 46 -1.45 -14.72 -22.14
C GLY A 46 -2.85 -14.68 -22.74
N LEU A 47 -3.31 -13.49 -23.16
CA LEU A 47 -4.64 -13.31 -23.75
C LEU A 47 -4.87 -14.12 -25.04
N ASP A 48 -3.80 -14.57 -25.71
CA ASP A 48 -3.88 -15.44 -26.88
C ASP A 48 -4.26 -16.90 -26.53
N CYS A 49 -4.40 -17.23 -25.24
CA CYS A 49 -4.96 -18.52 -24.82
C CYS A 49 -6.46 -18.66 -25.17
N TYR A 50 -7.15 -17.53 -25.41
CA TYR A 50 -8.50 -17.51 -25.95
C TYR A 50 -8.42 -17.58 -27.48
N LYS A 51 -8.72 -18.76 -28.03
CA LYS A 51 -8.61 -19.08 -29.45
C LYS A 51 -9.74 -18.41 -30.23
N PRO A 52 -9.51 -17.98 -31.47
CA PRO A 52 -10.53 -17.32 -32.28
C PRO A 52 -11.73 -18.24 -32.58
N ASN A 53 -12.87 -17.62 -32.88
CA ASN A 53 -14.12 -18.31 -33.11
C ASN A 53 -14.06 -19.19 -34.39
N LYS A 54 -14.60 -20.41 -34.29
CA LYS A 54 -14.75 -21.36 -35.39
C LYS A 54 -16.24 -21.71 -35.56
N PRO A 55 -16.93 -21.18 -36.58
CA PRO A 55 -18.38 -21.36 -36.75
C PRO A 55 -18.81 -22.84 -36.78
N GLU A 56 -17.99 -23.71 -37.36
CA GLU A 56 -18.22 -25.16 -37.46
C GLU A 56 -18.28 -25.89 -36.11
N ASP A 57 -17.64 -25.34 -35.08
CA ASP A 57 -17.54 -25.99 -33.77
C ASP A 57 -18.79 -25.78 -32.92
N PHE A 58 -19.62 -24.76 -33.22
CA PHE A 58 -20.87 -24.53 -32.50
C PHE A 58 -21.87 -25.68 -32.69
N ALA A 59 -21.97 -26.25 -33.89
CA ALA A 59 -22.81 -27.42 -34.15
C ALA A 59 -22.37 -28.63 -33.29
N LYS A 60 -21.06 -28.80 -33.09
CA LYS A 60 -20.50 -29.85 -32.21
C LYS A 60 -20.86 -29.57 -30.75
N LEU A 61 -20.74 -28.32 -30.30
CA LEU A 61 -21.12 -27.93 -28.94
C LEU A 61 -22.62 -28.18 -28.68
N GLN A 62 -23.47 -27.81 -29.64
CA GLN A 62 -24.92 -28.01 -29.56
C GLN A 62 -25.27 -29.50 -29.47
N SER A 63 -24.59 -30.36 -30.25
CA SER A 63 -24.80 -31.80 -30.18
C SER A 63 -24.37 -32.42 -28.84
N LYS A 64 -23.38 -31.82 -28.17
CA LYS A 64 -22.87 -32.28 -26.87
C LYS A 64 -23.77 -31.88 -25.70
N TYR A 65 -24.49 -30.76 -25.81
CA TYR A 65 -25.28 -30.18 -24.70
C TYR A 65 -26.71 -29.86 -25.11
N THR A 66 -27.37 -30.79 -25.81
CA THR A 66 -28.72 -30.63 -26.37
C THR A 66 -29.79 -30.21 -25.36
N GLU A 67 -29.68 -30.67 -24.11
CA GLU A 67 -30.62 -30.34 -23.03
C GLU A 67 -30.52 -28.89 -22.52
N GLN A 68 -29.47 -28.16 -22.89
CA GLN A 68 -29.15 -26.83 -22.35
C GLN A 68 -29.44 -25.70 -23.35
N ALA A 69 -30.55 -25.78 -24.08
CA ALA A 69 -30.90 -24.85 -25.17
C ALA A 69 -30.83 -23.36 -24.77
N LYS A 70 -31.25 -23.00 -23.55
CA LYS A 70 -31.19 -21.61 -23.04
C LYS A 70 -29.76 -21.11 -22.83
N LEU A 71 -28.85 -21.98 -22.39
CA LEU A 71 -27.45 -21.63 -22.18
C LEU A 71 -26.70 -21.58 -23.52
N LEU A 72 -27.04 -22.48 -24.43
CA LEU A 72 -26.48 -22.49 -25.79
C LEU A 72 -26.85 -21.21 -26.57
N SER A 73 -28.07 -20.68 -26.42
CA SER A 73 -28.43 -19.41 -27.05
C SER A 73 -27.62 -18.22 -26.51
N VAL A 74 -27.26 -18.23 -25.22
CA VAL A 74 -26.36 -17.23 -24.64
C VAL A 74 -24.96 -17.34 -25.26
N VAL A 75 -24.41 -18.55 -25.42
CA VAL A 75 -23.13 -18.75 -26.11
C VAL A 75 -23.17 -18.25 -27.55
N GLN A 76 -24.24 -18.58 -28.28
CA GLN A 76 -24.43 -18.14 -29.66
C GLN A 76 -24.46 -16.61 -29.78
N THR A 77 -25.18 -15.92 -28.90
CA THR A 77 -25.22 -14.45 -28.90
C THR A 77 -23.85 -13.86 -28.55
N LEU A 78 -23.12 -14.44 -27.60
CA LEU A 78 -21.78 -13.97 -27.23
C LEU A 78 -20.76 -14.11 -28.37
N GLN A 79 -20.83 -15.17 -29.18
CA GLN A 79 -19.96 -15.36 -30.35
C GLN A 79 -20.09 -14.26 -31.42
N ASN A 80 -21.18 -13.50 -31.42
CA ASN A 80 -21.35 -12.37 -32.33
C ASN A 80 -20.52 -11.14 -31.93
N TYR A 81 -20.01 -11.10 -30.69
CA TYR A 81 -19.30 -9.95 -30.12
C TYR A 81 -17.91 -10.29 -29.57
N ILE A 82 -17.69 -11.56 -29.24
CA ILE A 82 -16.43 -12.08 -28.71
C ILE A 82 -15.86 -13.03 -29.76
N ASP A 83 -14.69 -12.71 -30.28
CA ASP A 83 -13.93 -13.62 -31.17
C ASP A 83 -13.23 -14.71 -30.36
N VAL A 84 -14.03 -15.60 -29.75
CA VAL A 84 -13.55 -16.72 -28.94
C VAL A 84 -14.28 -18.01 -29.32
N ASP A 85 -13.55 -19.11 -29.32
CA ASP A 85 -14.05 -20.47 -29.52
C ASP A 85 -15.28 -20.78 -28.63
N CYS A 86 -16.29 -21.43 -29.21
CA CYS A 86 -17.56 -21.69 -28.51
C CYS A 86 -17.40 -22.60 -27.29
N PHE A 87 -16.46 -23.55 -27.31
CA PHE A 87 -16.20 -24.39 -26.13
C PHE A 87 -15.55 -23.57 -25.03
N GLN A 88 -14.68 -22.61 -25.35
CA GLN A 88 -14.12 -21.71 -24.35
C GLN A 88 -15.18 -20.77 -23.75
N ILE A 89 -16.09 -20.21 -24.57
CA ILE A 89 -17.23 -19.43 -24.07
C ILE A 89 -18.12 -20.29 -23.16
N TRP A 90 -18.34 -21.56 -23.51
CA TRP A 90 -19.08 -22.51 -22.68
C TRP A 90 -18.38 -22.78 -21.33
N GLU A 91 -17.05 -22.94 -21.32
CA GLU A 91 -16.29 -23.07 -20.07
C GLU A 91 -16.38 -21.80 -19.21
N ILE A 92 -16.28 -20.61 -19.80
CA ILE A 92 -16.44 -19.33 -19.10
C ILE A 92 -17.83 -19.23 -18.46
N LEU A 93 -18.88 -19.60 -19.19
CA LEU A 93 -20.25 -19.65 -18.68
C LEU A 93 -20.37 -20.61 -17.48
N LYS A 94 -19.80 -21.82 -17.57
CA LYS A 94 -19.80 -22.77 -16.44
C LYS A 94 -19.05 -22.23 -15.22
N ASN A 95 -17.89 -21.58 -15.44
CA ASN A 95 -17.11 -20.95 -14.37
C ASN A 95 -17.90 -19.81 -13.71
N TYR A 96 -18.63 -19.01 -14.50
CA TYR A 96 -19.53 -17.99 -13.98
C TYR A 96 -20.66 -18.60 -13.15
N LEU A 97 -21.34 -19.63 -13.64
CA LEU A 97 -22.39 -20.33 -12.89
C LEU A 97 -21.85 -20.93 -11.58
N CYS A 98 -20.64 -21.49 -11.60
CA CYS A 98 -19.94 -21.96 -10.42
C CYS A 98 -19.66 -20.82 -9.43
N HIS A 99 -19.25 -19.65 -9.93
CA HIS A 99 -18.96 -18.46 -9.12
C HIS A 99 -20.20 -17.96 -8.37
N ILE A 100 -21.37 -17.93 -9.02
CA ILE A 100 -22.60 -17.40 -8.42
C ILE A 100 -23.35 -18.41 -7.55
N SER A 101 -23.23 -19.71 -7.84
CA SER A 101 -23.95 -20.77 -7.12
C SER A 101 -23.22 -21.28 -5.87
N CYS A 102 -22.02 -20.77 -5.57
CA CYS A 102 -21.13 -21.30 -4.51
C CYS A 102 -20.91 -22.82 -4.60
N GLY A 103 -21.00 -23.40 -5.80
CA GLY A 103 -20.90 -24.83 -6.06
C GLY A 103 -19.54 -25.26 -6.61
N THR A 104 -19.43 -26.51 -7.06
CA THR A 104 -18.28 -27.01 -7.83
C THR A 104 -18.55 -26.93 -9.34
N PRO A 105 -17.52 -26.87 -10.22
CA PRO A 105 -17.75 -26.84 -11.67
C PRO A 105 -18.58 -28.02 -12.19
N ALA A 106 -18.47 -29.19 -11.56
CA ALA A 106 -19.25 -30.38 -11.90
C ALA A 106 -20.75 -30.26 -11.55
N ASN A 107 -21.10 -29.45 -10.55
CA ASN A 107 -22.48 -29.22 -10.12
C ASN A 107 -23.06 -27.90 -10.64
N ALA A 108 -22.24 -27.04 -11.26
CA ALA A 108 -22.66 -25.72 -11.77
C ALA A 108 -23.84 -25.81 -12.73
N LEU A 109 -23.87 -26.84 -13.59
CA LEU A 109 -24.98 -27.08 -14.54
C LEU A 109 -26.23 -27.69 -13.86
N LYS A 110 -26.06 -28.41 -12.75
CA LYS A 110 -27.17 -29.01 -11.99
C LYS A 110 -27.89 -28.00 -11.09
N ASN A 111 -27.16 -26.98 -10.63
CA ASN A 111 -27.69 -25.91 -9.78
C ASN A 111 -28.30 -24.74 -10.58
N THR A 112 -28.51 -24.92 -11.89
CA THR A 112 -29.09 -23.91 -12.79
C THR A 112 -30.51 -23.50 -12.42
N SER A 113 -31.26 -24.36 -11.71
CA SER A 113 -32.59 -24.05 -11.19
C SER A 113 -32.58 -23.00 -10.08
N GLN A 114 -31.47 -22.83 -9.37
CA GLN A 114 -31.29 -21.85 -8.28
C GLN A 114 -30.70 -20.52 -8.77
N CYS A 115 -30.27 -20.46 -10.04
CA CYS A 115 -29.63 -19.30 -10.63
C CYS A 115 -30.54 -18.66 -11.68
N ASP A 116 -30.45 -17.34 -11.85
CA ASP A 116 -31.14 -16.66 -12.95
C ASP A 116 -30.43 -17.01 -14.27
N THR A 117 -31.11 -17.82 -15.09
CA THR A 117 -30.62 -18.31 -16.39
C THR A 117 -31.22 -17.56 -17.57
N ARG A 118 -31.93 -16.45 -17.33
CA ARG A 118 -32.48 -15.63 -18.42
C ARG A 118 -31.34 -15.03 -19.24
N PRO A 119 -31.41 -15.05 -20.59
CA PRO A 119 -30.38 -14.44 -21.43
C PRO A 119 -30.10 -12.97 -21.11
N SER A 120 -31.15 -12.17 -20.82
CA SER A 120 -31.01 -10.77 -20.43
C SER A 120 -30.22 -10.55 -19.14
N PHE A 121 -30.21 -11.54 -18.24
CA PHE A 121 -29.39 -11.52 -17.03
C PHE A 121 -27.99 -12.09 -17.30
N LEU A 122 -27.88 -13.19 -18.03
CA LEU A 122 -26.63 -13.89 -18.25
C LEU A 122 -25.67 -13.14 -19.18
N LEU A 123 -26.16 -12.58 -20.29
CA LEU A 123 -25.32 -11.93 -21.31
C LEU A 123 -24.41 -10.83 -20.74
N PRO A 124 -24.93 -9.77 -20.08
CA PRO A 124 -24.07 -8.71 -19.56
C PRO A 124 -23.15 -9.21 -18.42
N ASN A 125 -23.58 -10.21 -17.64
CA ASN A 125 -22.77 -10.73 -16.54
C ASN A 125 -21.62 -11.64 -17.01
N ILE A 126 -21.86 -12.47 -18.02
CA ILE A 126 -20.80 -13.32 -18.62
C ILE A 126 -19.83 -12.45 -19.39
N TRP A 127 -20.30 -11.41 -20.07
CA TRP A 127 -19.44 -10.41 -20.70
C TRP A 127 -18.45 -9.80 -19.70
N ARG A 128 -18.94 -9.29 -18.56
CA ARG A 128 -18.09 -8.77 -17.48
C ARG A 128 -17.16 -9.84 -16.92
N PHE A 129 -17.67 -11.06 -16.73
CA PHE A 129 -16.89 -12.17 -16.19
C PHE A 129 -15.76 -12.58 -17.14
N TYR A 130 -15.99 -12.61 -18.46
CA TYR A 130 -14.97 -12.88 -19.47
C TYR A 130 -13.82 -11.88 -19.42
N TYR A 131 -14.11 -10.58 -19.44
CA TYR A 131 -13.08 -9.55 -19.30
C TYR A 131 -12.41 -9.58 -17.93
N SER A 132 -13.14 -9.98 -16.89
CA SER A 132 -12.54 -10.21 -15.58
C SER A 132 -11.55 -11.38 -15.60
N GLU A 133 -11.87 -12.51 -16.23
CA GLU A 133 -10.97 -13.67 -16.35
C GLU A 133 -9.68 -13.30 -17.09
N ARG A 134 -9.79 -12.56 -18.20
CA ARG A 134 -8.65 -12.01 -18.96
C ARG A 134 -7.75 -11.13 -18.11
N LEU A 135 -8.34 -10.22 -17.33
CA LEU A 135 -7.58 -9.36 -16.43
C LEU A 135 -6.91 -10.16 -15.31
N PHE A 136 -7.58 -11.16 -14.75
CA PHE A 136 -7.01 -11.97 -13.67
C PHE A 136 -5.89 -12.90 -14.11
N LEU A 137 -5.92 -13.38 -15.35
CA LEU A 137 -4.77 -14.03 -15.98
C LEU A 137 -3.53 -13.12 -15.93
N LEU A 138 -3.67 -11.87 -16.39
CA LEU A 138 -2.57 -10.90 -16.40
C LEU A 138 -2.11 -10.55 -14.98
N LYS A 139 -3.05 -10.32 -14.05
CA LYS A 139 -2.72 -10.06 -12.64
C LYS A 139 -1.99 -11.23 -11.98
N LEU A 140 -2.37 -12.47 -12.30
CA LEU A 140 -1.69 -13.66 -11.79
C LEU A 140 -0.26 -13.71 -12.34
N LEU A 141 -0.07 -13.49 -13.63
CA LEU A 141 1.27 -13.43 -14.23
C LEU A 141 2.15 -12.35 -13.58
N GLN A 142 1.59 -11.17 -13.36
CA GLN A 142 2.24 -10.06 -12.65
C GLN A 142 2.66 -10.46 -11.24
N TYR A 143 1.74 -11.05 -10.48
CA TYR A 143 1.99 -11.48 -9.10
C TYR A 143 3.09 -12.54 -9.03
N ILE A 144 3.01 -13.56 -9.89
CA ILE A 144 4.05 -14.60 -10.01
C ILE A 144 5.40 -13.95 -10.30
N PHE A 145 5.49 -13.03 -11.27
CA PHE A 145 6.75 -12.39 -11.64
C PHE A 145 7.32 -11.47 -10.55
N GLN A 146 6.45 -10.77 -9.81
CA GLN A 146 6.84 -9.91 -8.71
C GLN A 146 7.51 -10.72 -7.58
N PHE A 147 6.85 -11.78 -7.13
CA PHE A 147 7.24 -12.56 -5.96
C PHE A 147 8.19 -13.71 -6.28
N LYS A 148 8.52 -13.96 -7.56
CA LYS A 148 9.42 -15.04 -7.96
C LYS A 148 10.80 -14.97 -7.32
N ASP A 149 11.27 -13.81 -6.86
CA ASP A 149 12.61 -13.63 -6.26
C ASP A 149 12.55 -13.51 -4.72
N GLU A 150 11.35 -13.52 -4.12
CA GLU A 150 11.16 -13.36 -2.66
C GLU A 150 11.18 -14.70 -1.95
N THR A 151 12.29 -15.08 -1.33
CA THR A 151 12.46 -16.39 -0.65
C THR A 151 11.50 -16.62 0.51
N ASN A 152 10.97 -15.54 1.10
CA ASN A 152 10.00 -15.63 2.20
C ASN A 152 8.57 -15.91 1.71
N HIS A 153 8.33 -15.84 0.40
CA HIS A 153 7.01 -16.04 -0.17
C HIS A 153 6.70 -17.54 -0.27
N LYS A 154 5.50 -17.94 0.21
CA LYS A 154 5.07 -19.35 0.33
C LYS A 154 5.23 -20.20 -0.94
N TYR A 155 5.01 -19.58 -2.11
CA TYR A 155 5.02 -20.23 -3.42
C TYR A 155 6.21 -19.83 -4.32
N HIS A 156 7.28 -19.28 -3.73
CA HIS A 156 8.44 -18.77 -4.45
C HIS A 156 9.06 -19.78 -5.42
N GLU A 157 9.25 -21.04 -4.99
CA GLU A 157 9.87 -22.08 -5.81
C GLU A 157 9.04 -22.38 -7.07
N GLN A 158 7.72 -22.48 -6.92
CA GLN A 158 6.79 -22.71 -8.03
C GLN A 158 6.78 -21.51 -8.97
N PHE A 159 6.83 -20.29 -8.45
CA PHE A 159 6.87 -19.08 -9.28
C PHE A 159 8.16 -19.01 -10.09
N CYS A 160 9.30 -19.26 -9.45
CA CYS A 160 10.60 -19.38 -10.12
C CYS A 160 10.54 -20.39 -11.27
N LYS A 161 10.01 -21.59 -11.00
CA LYS A 161 9.87 -22.66 -12.00
C LYS A 161 9.00 -22.22 -13.19
N ILE A 162 7.82 -21.64 -12.92
CA ILE A 162 6.90 -21.18 -13.97
C ILE A 162 7.57 -20.13 -14.87
N ILE A 163 8.25 -19.14 -14.28
CA ILE A 163 8.90 -18.09 -15.06
C ILE A 163 10.06 -18.65 -15.91
N ASN A 164 10.81 -19.62 -15.38
CA ASN A 164 11.87 -20.30 -16.12
C ASN A 164 11.30 -21.14 -17.28
N ASP A 165 10.20 -21.86 -17.06
CA ASP A 165 9.54 -22.69 -18.08
C ASP A 165 8.94 -21.84 -19.21
N ILE A 166 8.39 -20.67 -18.89
CA ILE A 166 7.84 -19.74 -19.89
C ILE A 166 8.98 -19.06 -20.67
N GLY A 167 10.00 -18.58 -19.95
CA GLY A 167 11.12 -17.81 -20.47
C GLY A 167 10.79 -16.33 -20.68
N VAL A 168 11.62 -15.44 -20.14
CA VAL A 168 11.40 -13.98 -20.15
C VAL A 168 11.27 -13.40 -21.56
N GLN A 169 12.05 -13.88 -22.53
CA GLN A 169 11.98 -13.38 -23.92
C GLN A 169 10.65 -13.73 -24.59
N ASN A 170 10.11 -14.93 -24.33
CA ASN A 170 8.78 -15.32 -24.80
C ASN A 170 7.70 -14.45 -24.15
N MET A 171 7.83 -14.16 -22.85
CA MET A 171 6.91 -13.26 -22.14
C MET A 171 6.88 -11.88 -22.77
N LYS A 172 8.04 -11.26 -23.03
CA LYS A 172 8.10 -9.95 -23.68
C LYS A 172 7.42 -9.95 -25.04
N THR A 173 7.76 -10.92 -25.90
CA THR A 173 7.19 -11.06 -27.24
C THR A 173 5.67 -11.21 -27.17
N SER A 174 5.18 -12.06 -26.25
CA SER A 174 3.76 -12.29 -25.99
C SER A 174 3.06 -11.02 -25.49
N LEU A 175 3.61 -10.34 -24.48
CA LEU A 175 3.03 -9.12 -23.90
C LEU A 175 2.98 -7.96 -24.89
N LEU A 176 4.02 -7.78 -25.72
CA LEU A 176 4.04 -6.76 -26.78
C LEU A 176 2.97 -7.02 -27.84
N SER A 177 2.80 -8.27 -28.26
CA SER A 177 1.73 -8.69 -29.19
C SER A 177 0.34 -8.46 -28.58
N GLN A 178 0.15 -8.83 -27.32
CA GLN A 178 -1.11 -8.63 -26.60
C GLN A 178 -1.45 -7.14 -26.45
N PHE A 179 -0.46 -6.31 -26.10
CA PHE A 179 -0.65 -4.86 -25.98
C PHE A 179 -1.09 -4.24 -27.31
N GLU A 180 -0.43 -4.61 -28.41
CA GLU A 180 -0.78 -4.19 -29.76
C GLU A 180 -2.22 -4.58 -30.13
N LYS A 181 -2.63 -5.83 -29.84
CA LYS A 181 -4.00 -6.30 -30.09
C LYS A 181 -5.04 -5.55 -29.25
N VAL A 182 -4.79 -5.35 -27.95
CA VAL A 182 -5.71 -4.63 -27.05
C VAL A 182 -5.89 -3.18 -27.50
N LEU A 183 -4.81 -2.50 -27.89
CA LEU A 183 -4.87 -1.15 -28.45
C LEU A 183 -5.62 -1.08 -29.79
N GLY A 184 -5.48 -2.11 -30.63
CA GLY A 184 -6.12 -2.18 -31.95
C GLY A 184 -7.57 -2.64 -31.95
N THR A 185 -8.10 -3.10 -30.81
CA THR A 185 -9.46 -3.64 -30.73
C THR A 185 -10.51 -2.52 -30.83
N ALA A 186 -11.43 -2.64 -31.79
CA ALA A 186 -12.53 -1.70 -31.97
C ALA A 186 -13.63 -1.87 -30.89
N PRO A 187 -14.34 -0.80 -30.50
CA PRO A 187 -15.46 -0.91 -29.57
C PRO A 187 -16.60 -1.77 -30.14
N PRO A 188 -17.34 -2.50 -29.30
CA PRO A 188 -18.47 -3.30 -29.76
C PRO A 188 -19.54 -2.40 -30.42
N PRO A 189 -20.26 -2.91 -31.43
CA PRO A 189 -21.26 -2.13 -32.16
C PRO A 189 -22.46 -1.80 -31.28
N ARG A 190 -23.15 -0.68 -31.53
CA ARG A 190 -24.27 -0.19 -30.70
C ARG A 190 -25.40 -1.21 -30.47
N LYS A 191 -25.64 -2.11 -31.43
CA LYS A 191 -26.65 -3.17 -31.33
C LYS A 191 -26.55 -4.04 -30.06
N ILE A 192 -25.33 -4.17 -29.49
CA ILE A 192 -25.09 -4.95 -28.28
C ILE A 192 -25.93 -4.46 -27.08
N GLN A 193 -26.24 -3.16 -27.01
CA GLN A 193 -26.99 -2.59 -25.89
C GLN A 193 -28.41 -3.16 -25.82
N ASN A 194 -29.05 -3.36 -26.98
CA ASN A 194 -30.40 -3.92 -27.08
C ASN A 194 -30.40 -5.43 -26.78
N GLU A 195 -29.45 -6.17 -27.34
CA GLU A 195 -29.36 -7.63 -27.13
C GLU A 195 -29.01 -7.98 -25.67
N PHE A 196 -28.21 -7.16 -25.00
CA PHE A 196 -27.83 -7.36 -23.60
C PHE A 196 -28.77 -6.66 -22.62
N GLN A 197 -29.71 -5.84 -23.11
CA GLN A 197 -30.56 -4.98 -22.28
C GLN A 197 -29.74 -4.13 -21.28
N SER A 198 -28.62 -3.59 -21.77
CA SER A 198 -27.65 -2.86 -20.95
C SER A 198 -27.11 -1.66 -21.71
N GLU A 199 -27.39 -0.47 -21.19
CA GLU A 199 -26.91 0.78 -21.78
C GLU A 199 -25.38 0.95 -21.57
N THR A 200 -24.85 0.41 -20.47
CA THR A 200 -23.45 0.60 -20.03
C THR A 200 -22.46 -0.40 -20.63
N VAL A 201 -22.91 -1.47 -21.28
CA VAL A 201 -22.03 -2.57 -21.75
C VAL A 201 -20.84 -2.12 -22.60
N ARG A 202 -21.01 -1.07 -23.42
CA ARG A 202 -19.93 -0.51 -24.26
C ARG A 202 -18.90 0.27 -23.43
N GLN A 203 -19.35 0.95 -22.38
CA GLN A 203 -18.49 1.67 -21.45
C GLN A 203 -17.69 0.68 -20.59
N GLU A 204 -18.35 -0.38 -20.12
CA GLU A 204 -17.70 -1.46 -19.36
C GLU A 204 -16.63 -2.19 -20.18
N TRP A 205 -16.85 -2.34 -21.49
CA TRP A 205 -15.83 -2.81 -22.42
C TRP A 205 -14.64 -1.86 -22.47
N ALA A 206 -14.87 -0.56 -22.61
CA ALA A 206 -13.80 0.45 -22.67
C ALA A 206 -12.97 0.45 -21.37
N GLU A 207 -13.64 0.36 -20.22
CA GLU A 207 -12.98 0.21 -18.92
C GLU A 207 -12.13 -1.05 -18.85
N SER A 208 -12.67 -2.19 -19.30
CA SER A 208 -11.97 -3.47 -19.30
C SER A 208 -10.72 -3.43 -20.20
N ASN A 209 -10.84 -2.84 -21.38
CA ASN A 209 -9.73 -2.65 -22.31
C ASN A 209 -8.62 -1.79 -21.68
N LEU A 210 -8.96 -0.65 -21.07
CA LEU A 210 -7.98 0.20 -20.37
C LEU A 210 -7.28 -0.54 -19.21
N ARG A 211 -8.01 -1.38 -18.47
CA ARG A 211 -7.43 -2.19 -17.37
C ARG A 211 -6.46 -3.25 -17.89
N GLU A 212 -6.76 -3.89 -19.02
CA GLU A 212 -5.84 -4.83 -19.67
C GLU A 212 -4.57 -4.13 -20.15
N GLN A 213 -4.70 -2.96 -20.81
CA GLN A 213 -3.55 -2.13 -21.20
C GLN A 213 -2.66 -1.82 -20.00
N LEU A 214 -3.24 -1.33 -18.90
CA LEU A 214 -2.51 -0.98 -17.69
C LEU A 214 -1.80 -2.19 -17.08
N ALA A 215 -2.47 -3.34 -17.00
CA ALA A 215 -1.87 -4.57 -16.45
C ALA A 215 -0.66 -5.03 -17.28
N ILE A 216 -0.79 -5.02 -18.62
CA ILE A 216 0.34 -5.39 -19.51
C ILE A 216 1.52 -4.43 -19.32
N LEU A 217 1.27 -3.12 -19.28
CA LEU A 217 2.31 -2.11 -19.07
C LEU A 217 3.02 -2.26 -17.71
N GLN A 218 2.31 -2.69 -16.68
CA GLN A 218 2.89 -2.96 -15.37
C GLN A 218 3.81 -4.19 -15.38
N ILE A 219 3.41 -5.27 -16.07
CA ILE A 219 4.27 -6.46 -16.21
C ILE A 219 5.53 -6.10 -17.02
N LEU A 220 5.37 -5.37 -18.13
CA LEU A 220 6.51 -4.92 -18.95
C LEU A 220 7.49 -4.06 -18.13
N LEU A 221 6.99 -3.18 -17.26
CA LEU A 221 7.81 -2.37 -16.37
C LEU A 221 8.56 -3.23 -15.33
N GLN A 222 7.90 -4.21 -14.74
CA GLN A 222 8.56 -5.12 -13.79
C GLN A 222 9.67 -5.94 -14.47
N ILE A 223 9.43 -6.39 -15.71
CA ILE A 223 10.46 -7.05 -16.51
C ILE A 223 11.62 -6.07 -16.78
N ALA A 224 11.32 -4.81 -17.10
CA ALA A 224 12.31 -3.78 -17.39
C ALA A 224 13.26 -3.49 -16.22
N GLU A 225 12.77 -3.58 -14.99
CA GLU A 225 13.58 -3.35 -13.79
C GLU A 225 14.65 -4.43 -13.60
N LYS A 226 14.42 -5.65 -14.13
CA LYS A 226 15.30 -6.82 -13.92
C LYS A 226 15.99 -7.30 -15.20
N ASN A 227 15.50 -6.91 -16.38
CA ASN A 227 15.95 -7.39 -17.68
C ASN A 227 16.06 -6.23 -18.68
N THR A 228 17.08 -6.28 -19.55
CA THR A 228 17.24 -5.30 -20.64
C THR A 228 16.30 -5.61 -21.79
N PHE A 229 15.72 -4.57 -22.41
CA PHE A 229 14.96 -4.69 -23.66
C PHE A 229 15.85 -4.42 -24.86
N SER A 230 15.61 -5.11 -25.97
CA SER A 230 16.35 -4.87 -27.22
C SER A 230 15.85 -3.61 -27.92
N GLU A 231 16.65 -3.08 -28.84
CA GLU A 231 16.29 -1.90 -29.64
C GLU A 231 15.02 -2.12 -30.48
N SER A 232 14.83 -3.32 -31.03
CA SER A 232 13.61 -3.67 -31.78
C SER A 232 12.37 -3.71 -30.89
N GLU A 233 12.50 -4.23 -29.66
CA GLU A 233 11.41 -4.25 -28.68
C GLU A 233 11.02 -2.83 -28.26
N PHE A 234 12.02 -1.99 -27.99
CA PHE A 234 11.82 -0.58 -27.66
C PHE A 234 11.10 0.15 -28.81
N THR A 235 11.61 0.04 -30.03
CA THR A 235 11.08 0.74 -31.21
C THR A 235 9.63 0.32 -31.47
N LYS A 236 9.33 -0.99 -31.35
CA LYS A 236 7.97 -1.49 -31.45
C LYS A 236 7.08 -0.84 -30.40
N LEU A 237 7.44 -0.90 -29.12
CA LEU A 237 6.57 -0.36 -28.08
C LEU A 237 6.40 1.16 -28.16
N PHE A 238 7.47 1.88 -28.48
CA PHE A 238 7.42 3.32 -28.65
C PHE A 238 6.51 3.74 -29.81
N SER A 239 6.51 2.98 -30.92
CA SER A 239 5.59 3.21 -32.03
C SER A 239 4.12 3.02 -31.60
N LEU A 240 3.85 2.03 -30.73
CA LEU A 240 2.51 1.79 -30.18
C LEU A 240 2.06 2.95 -29.28
N PHE A 241 2.94 3.48 -28.42
CA PHE A 241 2.65 4.66 -27.58
C PHE A 241 2.32 5.89 -28.42
N LYS A 242 3.10 6.14 -29.49
CA LYS A 242 2.83 7.24 -30.42
C LYS A 242 1.48 7.09 -31.13
N LYS A 243 1.12 5.87 -31.55
CA LYS A 243 -0.11 5.58 -32.30
C LYS A 243 -1.38 6.05 -31.60
N HIS A 244 -1.41 6.00 -30.27
CA HIS A 244 -2.57 6.39 -29.46
C HIS A 244 -2.28 7.58 -28.51
N GLY A 245 -1.21 8.32 -28.78
CA GLY A 245 -0.91 9.59 -28.12
C GLY A 245 -0.59 9.47 -26.63
N PHE A 246 0.09 8.40 -26.21
CA PHE A 246 0.41 8.10 -24.81
C PHE A 246 -0.84 8.03 -23.90
N GLY A 247 -1.81 7.21 -24.27
CA GLY A 247 -3.07 7.05 -23.54
C GLY A 247 -4.10 8.18 -23.73
N LYS A 248 -3.87 9.15 -24.62
CA LYS A 248 -4.75 10.34 -24.79
C LYS A 248 -5.80 10.21 -25.88
N SER A 249 -5.50 9.48 -26.95
CA SER A 249 -6.39 9.36 -28.11
C SER A 249 -6.73 7.90 -28.34
N SER A 250 -7.64 7.37 -27.52
CA SER A 250 -8.24 6.07 -27.75
C SER A 250 -9.32 6.20 -28.82
N GLY A 251 -9.47 5.20 -29.70
CA GLY A 251 -10.49 5.17 -30.75
C GLY A 251 -11.95 5.06 -30.25
N TYR A 252 -12.16 5.25 -28.95
CA TYR A 252 -13.42 5.10 -28.23
C TYR A 252 -13.56 6.14 -27.09
N ASN A 253 -12.92 7.31 -27.25
CA ASN A 253 -12.98 8.41 -26.27
C ASN A 253 -14.42 8.86 -25.95
N ASP A 254 -15.37 8.67 -26.87
CA ASP A 254 -16.80 8.92 -26.67
C ASP A 254 -17.44 8.01 -25.61
N LEU A 255 -16.82 6.86 -25.30
CA LEU A 255 -17.28 5.94 -24.26
C LEU A 255 -16.67 6.22 -22.89
N LEU A 256 -15.71 7.15 -22.79
CA LEU A 256 -14.95 7.42 -21.57
C LEU A 256 -15.59 8.54 -20.74
N GLU A 257 -16.14 8.16 -19.59
CA GLU A 257 -16.59 9.09 -18.54
C GLU A 257 -15.46 9.57 -17.61
N GLU A 258 -15.78 10.55 -16.75
CA GLU A 258 -14.85 11.13 -15.76
C GLU A 258 -14.18 10.07 -14.87
N GLY A 259 -14.90 8.99 -14.52
CA GLY A 259 -14.36 7.87 -13.75
C GLY A 259 -13.18 7.15 -14.41
N HIS A 260 -13.04 7.21 -15.74
CA HIS A 260 -11.96 6.55 -16.47
C HIS A 260 -10.68 7.39 -16.55
N ARG A 261 -10.77 8.70 -16.27
CA ARG A 261 -9.65 9.65 -16.40
C ARG A 261 -8.46 9.23 -15.56
N GLU A 262 -8.68 8.70 -14.37
CA GLU A 262 -7.61 8.20 -13.49
C GLU A 262 -6.85 7.04 -14.15
N THR A 263 -7.56 6.09 -14.76
CA THR A 263 -6.93 4.95 -15.45
C THR A 263 -6.14 5.41 -16.67
N CYS A 264 -6.67 6.34 -17.47
CA CYS A 264 -5.94 6.94 -18.60
C CYS A 264 -4.66 7.65 -18.14
N MET A 265 -4.72 8.43 -17.05
CA MET A 265 -3.53 9.08 -16.48
C MET A 265 -2.51 8.05 -15.98
N ARG A 266 -2.96 6.94 -15.39
CA ARG A 266 -2.08 5.85 -14.96
C ARG A 266 -1.41 5.17 -16.16
N ILE A 267 -2.13 4.92 -17.25
CA ILE A 267 -1.55 4.37 -18.50
C ILE A 267 -0.46 5.31 -19.00
N MET A 268 -0.77 6.59 -19.17
CA MET A 268 0.19 7.60 -19.62
C MET A 268 1.45 7.62 -18.71
N TYR A 269 1.26 7.62 -17.39
CA TYR A 269 2.38 7.58 -16.45
C TYR A 269 3.22 6.31 -16.59
N MET A 270 2.58 5.15 -16.78
CA MET A 270 3.26 3.87 -16.96
C MET A 270 4.06 3.82 -18.26
N GLU A 271 3.53 4.37 -19.36
CA GLU A 271 4.25 4.45 -20.63
C GLU A 271 5.47 5.38 -20.52
N VAL A 272 5.29 6.54 -19.88
CA VAL A 272 6.39 7.47 -19.60
C VAL A 272 7.46 6.82 -18.73
N LYS A 273 7.07 6.07 -17.70
CA LYS A 273 8.00 5.38 -16.80
C LYS A 273 8.74 4.26 -17.52
N ASN A 274 8.05 3.46 -18.35
CA ASN A 274 8.65 2.41 -19.18
C ASN A 274 9.72 2.99 -20.12
N VAL A 275 9.40 4.08 -20.84
CA VAL A 275 10.39 4.77 -21.69
C VAL A 275 11.57 5.24 -20.84
N SER A 276 11.31 5.86 -19.69
CA SER A 276 12.35 6.39 -18.80
C SER A 276 13.29 5.31 -18.25
N SER A 277 12.80 4.12 -17.92
CA SER A 277 13.65 3.00 -17.49
C SER A 277 14.53 2.46 -18.62
N TRP A 278 14.15 2.67 -19.88
CA TRP A 278 14.83 2.09 -21.04
C TRP A 278 15.88 3.01 -21.67
N ILE A 279 15.79 4.32 -21.43
CA ILE A 279 16.74 5.34 -21.91
C ILE A 279 18.19 4.95 -21.63
N ASP A 280 18.48 4.37 -20.46
CA ASP A 280 19.84 4.02 -20.06
C ASP A 280 20.43 2.88 -20.94
N SER A 281 19.58 2.01 -21.51
CA SER A 281 19.99 0.86 -22.33
C SER A 281 19.90 1.06 -23.85
N THR A 282 19.13 2.04 -24.33
CA THR A 282 18.85 2.28 -25.77
C THR A 282 19.09 3.73 -26.19
N LYS A 283 20.05 4.39 -25.55
CA LYS A 283 20.26 5.85 -25.60
C LYS A 283 20.30 6.47 -27.00
N GLU A 284 21.08 5.91 -27.93
CA GLU A 284 21.30 6.48 -29.27
C GLU A 284 20.00 6.54 -30.10
N THR A 285 19.22 5.45 -30.10
CA THR A 285 17.94 5.35 -30.82
C THR A 285 16.83 6.16 -30.14
N VAL A 286 16.83 6.18 -28.80
CA VAL A 286 15.84 6.89 -27.99
C VAL A 286 15.96 8.40 -28.19
N GLU A 287 17.17 8.97 -28.18
CA GLU A 287 17.38 10.40 -28.42
C GLU A 287 16.86 10.82 -29.80
N HIS A 288 17.10 10.02 -30.84
CA HIS A 288 16.59 10.30 -32.18
C HIS A 288 15.04 10.28 -32.24
N GLU A 289 14.38 9.30 -31.62
CA GLU A 289 12.92 9.23 -31.62
C GLU A 289 12.24 10.25 -30.71
N LEU A 290 12.89 10.65 -29.61
CA LEU A 290 12.39 11.70 -28.70
C LEU A 290 12.41 13.09 -29.34
N THR A 291 13.39 13.38 -30.21
CA THR A 291 13.42 14.66 -30.95
C THR A 291 12.24 14.83 -31.91
N LYS A 292 11.61 13.72 -32.35
CA LYS A 292 10.45 13.73 -33.25
C LYS A 292 9.11 13.95 -32.53
N LEU A 293 9.10 14.00 -31.20
CA LEU A 293 7.87 14.14 -30.41
C LEU A 293 7.62 15.60 -29.99
N HIS A 294 6.40 16.09 -30.22
CA HIS A 294 5.91 17.29 -29.55
C HIS A 294 5.67 16.96 -28.06
N MET A 295 6.63 17.34 -27.23
CA MET A 295 6.67 17.01 -25.81
C MET A 295 5.89 18.01 -24.96
N ASN A 296 4.79 17.58 -24.32
CA ASN A 296 4.02 18.38 -23.35
C ASN A 296 4.63 18.31 -21.92
N ALA A 297 4.10 19.10 -20.99
CA ALA A 297 4.57 19.20 -19.60
C ALA A 297 4.68 17.84 -18.86
N GLU A 298 3.82 16.88 -19.22
CA GLU A 298 3.77 15.54 -18.62
C GLU A 298 4.96 14.64 -19.03
N HIS A 299 5.67 14.97 -20.12
CA HIS A 299 6.86 14.23 -20.57
C HIS A 299 8.18 14.77 -19.98
N ARG A 300 8.11 15.72 -19.03
CA ARG A 300 9.28 16.40 -18.45
C ARG A 300 10.29 15.43 -17.82
N GLN A 301 9.85 14.30 -17.24
CA GLN A 301 10.76 13.29 -16.67
C GLN A 301 11.65 12.62 -17.73
N ILE A 302 11.10 12.32 -18.91
CA ILE A 302 11.85 11.74 -20.05
C ILE A 302 12.94 12.72 -20.51
N LYS A 303 12.60 14.01 -20.56
CA LYS A 303 13.54 15.08 -20.91
C LYS A 303 14.67 15.24 -19.90
N MET A 304 14.38 15.24 -18.60
CA MET A 304 15.42 15.37 -17.57
C MET A 304 16.42 14.21 -17.61
N ARG A 305 15.94 12.99 -17.85
CA ARG A 305 16.77 11.78 -17.81
C ARG A 305 17.63 11.57 -19.06
N SER A 306 17.09 11.87 -20.25
CA SER A 306 17.87 11.88 -21.50
C SER A 306 19.04 12.87 -21.47
N HIS A 307 18.91 13.96 -20.72
CA HIS A 307 19.93 15.02 -20.65
C HIS A 307 20.88 14.88 -19.44
N SER A 308 20.66 13.94 -18.51
CA SER A 308 21.46 13.80 -17.28
C SER A 308 22.57 12.74 -17.42
N SER A 309 23.83 13.16 -17.24
CA SER A 309 24.94 12.24 -16.91
C SER A 309 24.82 11.79 -15.44
N PRO A 310 25.24 10.56 -15.05
CA PRO A 310 24.89 10.00 -13.75
C PRO A 310 25.58 10.74 -12.57
N PRO A 311 24.85 11.20 -11.54
CA PRO A 311 25.44 11.77 -10.34
C PRO A 311 25.85 10.68 -9.33
N ARG A 312 27.05 10.82 -8.74
CA ARG A 312 27.57 9.97 -7.66
C ARG A 312 26.70 10.12 -6.39
N ILE A 313 26.07 9.03 -5.97
CA ILE A 313 25.30 8.94 -4.71
C ILE A 313 26.29 8.86 -3.53
N PRO A 314 26.21 9.71 -2.48
CA PRO A 314 27.07 9.59 -1.31
C PRO A 314 26.62 8.44 -0.40
N THR A 315 27.60 7.67 0.11
CA THR A 315 27.41 6.49 0.96
C THR A 315 26.83 6.81 2.34
N THR A 316 26.00 5.88 2.84
CA THR A 316 25.21 5.89 4.09
C THR A 316 26.00 6.24 5.35
N GLU A 317 27.30 6.00 5.35
CA GLU A 317 28.22 6.18 6.49
C GLU A 317 28.51 7.66 6.79
N ARG A 318 28.60 8.51 5.75
CA ARG A 318 28.75 9.97 5.91
C ARG A 318 27.50 10.63 6.46
N ALA A 319 26.32 10.06 6.20
CA ALA A 319 25.07 10.55 6.76
C ALA A 319 24.95 10.28 8.27
N MET A 320 25.51 9.16 8.77
CA MET A 320 25.48 8.82 10.20
C MET A 320 26.41 9.70 11.04
N GLN A 321 27.61 10.03 10.54
CA GLN A 321 28.55 10.93 11.25
C GLN A 321 28.03 12.37 11.37
N GLN A 322 27.31 12.88 10.36
CA GLN A 322 26.72 14.23 10.41
C GLN A 322 25.56 14.37 11.41
N VAL A 323 24.94 13.27 11.83
CA VAL A 323 23.81 13.28 12.76
C VAL A 323 24.25 13.31 14.22
N ARG A 324 25.37 12.66 14.57
CA ARG A 324 25.94 12.69 15.94
C ARG A 324 26.25 14.10 16.47
N HIS A 325 26.50 15.06 15.58
CA HIS A 325 26.86 16.44 15.94
C HIS A 325 25.67 17.44 16.02
N ARG A 326 24.42 17.01 15.78
CA ARG A 326 23.29 17.93 15.50
C ARG A 326 22.19 18.02 16.56
N TRP A 327 22.32 17.37 17.71
CA TRP A 327 21.14 17.01 18.52
C TRP A 327 20.41 18.14 19.26
N ASN A 328 21.05 19.27 19.63
CA ASN A 328 20.40 20.30 20.45
C ASN A 328 20.11 21.65 19.75
N ALA A 329 20.47 21.83 18.48
CA ALA A 329 20.14 23.06 17.72
C ALA A 329 18.90 22.85 16.82
N LYS A 330 18.82 21.70 16.14
CA LYS A 330 17.62 21.18 15.47
C LYS A 330 17.69 19.66 15.48
N PRO A 331 16.71 18.92 16.02
CA PRO A 331 16.78 17.47 16.00
C PRO A 331 16.77 16.97 14.54
N PRO A 332 17.81 16.27 14.06
CA PRO A 332 17.79 15.59 12.76
C PRO A 332 16.97 14.29 12.89
N ALA A 333 15.76 14.39 13.44
CA ALA A 333 14.92 13.25 13.77
C ALA A 333 14.11 12.75 12.57
N ARG A 334 13.99 13.57 11.50
CA ARG A 334 13.37 13.16 10.22
C ARG A 334 13.96 11.88 9.61
N HIS A 335 15.20 11.51 9.93
CA HIS A 335 15.88 10.35 9.34
C HIS A 335 15.98 9.14 10.28
N HIS A 336 15.81 9.29 11.60
CA HIS A 336 16.04 8.18 12.54
C HIS A 336 14.80 7.31 12.78
N GLY A 337 13.59 7.89 12.76
CA GLY A 337 12.34 7.11 12.87
C GLY A 337 12.12 6.14 11.70
N ALA A 338 12.63 6.48 10.51
CA ALA A 338 12.60 5.60 9.35
C ALA A 338 13.68 4.49 9.43
N VAL A 339 14.83 4.78 10.05
CA VAL A 339 15.93 3.82 10.24
C VAL A 339 15.59 2.78 11.32
N LEU A 340 14.88 3.18 12.38
CA LEU A 340 14.41 2.27 13.44
C LEU A 340 13.43 1.21 12.93
N ARG A 341 12.64 1.50 11.89
CA ARG A 341 11.69 0.52 11.32
C ARG A 341 12.35 -0.60 10.50
N THR A 342 13.67 -0.54 10.30
CA THR A 342 14.43 -1.42 9.39
C THR A 342 15.66 -2.10 10.01
N ALA A 343 15.92 -1.91 11.31
CA ALA A 343 17.12 -2.41 11.96
C ALA A 343 16.77 -3.47 13.03
N GLY A 344 17.44 -4.63 12.97
CA GLY A 344 17.20 -5.76 13.89
C GLY A 344 17.72 -5.55 15.31
N ASP A 345 17.31 -6.47 16.18
CA ASP A 345 17.30 -6.43 17.66
C ASP A 345 18.64 -6.03 18.33
N SER A 346 19.78 -6.35 17.72
CA SER A 346 21.11 -6.07 18.30
C SER A 346 21.55 -4.60 18.26
N ARG A 347 20.97 -3.76 17.39
CA ARG A 347 21.26 -2.31 17.36
C ARG A 347 20.41 -1.51 18.34
N ASN A 348 19.26 -2.03 18.76
CA ASN A 348 18.32 -1.32 19.62
C ASN A 348 18.81 -1.28 21.07
N SER A 349 19.46 -2.34 21.56
CA SER A 349 20.10 -2.37 22.88
C SER A 349 21.27 -1.38 23.00
N LEU A 350 22.08 -1.24 21.94
CA LEU A 350 23.17 -0.26 21.85
C LEU A 350 22.63 1.17 21.89
N LEU A 351 21.52 1.44 21.19
CA LEU A 351 20.90 2.77 21.14
C LEU A 351 20.26 3.16 22.48
N ILE A 352 19.64 2.22 23.19
CA ILE A 352 19.14 2.44 24.56
C ILE A 352 20.31 2.76 25.51
N ALA A 353 21.46 2.10 25.36
CA ALA A 353 22.67 2.41 26.13
C ALA A 353 23.24 3.81 25.78
N GLU A 354 23.26 4.20 24.51
CA GLU A 354 23.69 5.53 24.07
C GLU A 354 22.78 6.65 24.62
N LEU A 355 21.46 6.48 24.60
CA LEU A 355 20.52 7.51 25.10
C LEU A 355 20.55 7.68 26.62
N LYS A 356 21.00 6.67 27.37
CA LYS A 356 21.21 6.77 28.83
C LYS A 356 22.45 7.61 29.18
N SER A 357 23.45 7.68 28.29
CA SER A 357 24.72 8.35 28.55
C SER A 357 25.29 8.94 27.26
N LEU A 358 24.70 10.05 26.82
CA LEU A 358 25.15 10.82 25.67
C LEU A 358 26.42 11.59 26.02
N PRO A 359 27.46 11.58 25.17
CA PRO A 359 28.79 12.07 25.53
C PRO A 359 28.94 13.60 25.57
N VAL A 360 28.00 14.34 25.00
CA VAL A 360 28.13 15.81 24.82
C VAL A 360 26.78 16.50 25.01
N TYR A 361 26.65 17.27 26.09
CA TYR A 361 25.51 18.16 26.30
C TYR A 361 25.72 19.50 25.58
N THR A 362 24.66 20.14 25.09
CA THR A 362 24.77 21.40 24.33
C THR A 362 23.59 22.33 24.61
N GLU A 363 23.86 23.61 24.80
CA GLU A 363 22.83 24.63 25.02
C GLU A 363 23.25 25.99 24.45
N ILE A 364 22.32 26.95 24.45
CA ILE A 364 22.60 28.34 24.09
C ILE A 364 23.52 28.94 25.16
N TYR A 365 24.65 29.47 24.74
CA TYR A 365 25.64 30.03 25.65
C TYR A 365 25.11 31.32 26.30
N ASN A 366 24.99 31.30 27.63
CA ASN A 366 24.68 32.47 28.43
C ASN A 366 25.92 32.88 29.26
N PRO A 367 26.63 33.96 28.90
CA PRO A 367 27.83 34.41 29.59
C PRO A 367 27.63 34.70 31.08
N ASN A 368 26.41 35.08 31.49
CA ASN A 368 26.11 35.42 32.89
C ASN A 368 25.84 34.17 33.76
N ALA A 369 25.47 33.04 33.12
CA ALA A 369 25.09 31.83 33.82
C ALA A 369 26.23 30.80 33.87
N VAL A 370 27.04 30.71 32.81
CA VAL A 370 28.09 29.69 32.70
C VAL A 370 29.43 30.22 33.22
N PRO A 371 30.00 29.62 34.28
CA PRO A 371 31.25 30.08 34.87
C PRO A 371 32.46 29.56 34.10
N ILE A 372 33.08 30.39 33.25
CA ILE A 372 34.27 30.03 32.46
C ILE A 372 35.52 30.66 33.06
N VAL A 373 36.59 29.87 33.23
CA VAL A 373 37.86 30.32 33.84
C VAL A 373 38.96 30.56 32.81
N SER A 374 38.97 29.79 31.72
CA SER A 374 39.90 30.02 30.62
C SER A 374 39.25 29.68 29.29
N ILE A 375 39.61 30.43 28.26
CA ILE A 375 39.21 30.22 26.87
C ILE A 375 40.50 30.12 26.05
N THR A 376 40.75 28.94 25.50
CA THR A 376 41.73 28.71 24.43
C THR A 376 40.99 28.60 23.11
N ALA A 377 41.63 28.88 21.97
CA ALA A 377 41.02 29.17 20.66
C ALA A 377 39.62 28.57 20.35
N ASP A 378 39.36 27.28 20.66
CA ASP A 378 38.03 26.65 20.56
C ASP A 378 37.52 25.98 21.86
N ASP A 379 38.33 25.84 22.91
CA ASP A 379 37.99 25.11 24.14
C ASP A 379 37.98 26.02 25.38
N ALA A 380 36.89 25.96 26.15
CA ALA A 380 36.64 26.66 27.39
C ALA A 380 36.66 25.71 28.60
N MET A 381 37.16 26.19 29.75
CA MET A 381 37.18 25.44 31.01
C MET A 381 36.16 25.97 32.01
N ILE A 382 35.35 25.08 32.57
CA ILE A 382 34.33 25.42 33.57
C ILE A 382 34.97 25.62 34.94
N GLY A 383 34.71 26.76 35.58
CA GLY A 383 35.38 27.21 36.80
C GLY A 383 34.80 26.74 38.12
N ARG A 384 33.48 26.62 38.17
CA ARG A 384 32.74 26.12 39.34
C ARG A 384 31.62 25.22 38.84
N GLU A 385 31.05 24.44 39.73
CA GLU A 385 29.92 23.58 39.41
C GLU A 385 28.81 24.38 38.73
N TYR A 386 28.36 23.88 37.58
CA TYR A 386 27.28 24.45 36.81
C TYR A 386 26.13 23.45 36.75
N PHE A 387 24.89 23.93 36.91
CA PHE A 387 23.69 23.11 36.85
C PHE A 387 22.91 23.53 35.60
N PRO A 388 23.19 22.90 34.44
CA PRO A 388 22.39 23.13 33.25
C PRO A 388 20.92 22.92 33.55
N LEU A 389 20.06 23.56 32.77
CA LEU A 389 18.62 23.41 32.89
C LEU A 389 18.03 23.86 34.26
N GLN A 390 18.83 24.45 35.16
CA GLN A 390 18.47 24.68 36.57
C GLN A 390 18.01 23.40 37.28
N ASP A 391 18.51 22.25 36.82
CA ASP A 391 18.17 20.94 37.38
C ASP A 391 19.28 20.51 38.36
N PRO A 392 18.98 20.42 39.67
CA PRO A 392 19.96 19.97 40.65
C PRO A 392 20.45 18.54 40.42
N SER A 393 19.72 17.73 39.64
CA SER A 393 20.07 16.34 39.34
C SER A 393 21.13 16.19 38.25
N TYR A 394 21.40 17.26 37.47
CA TYR A 394 22.45 17.26 36.45
C TYR A 394 23.47 18.36 36.73
N ARG A 395 24.70 17.93 37.08
CA ARG A 395 25.81 18.83 37.41
C ARG A 395 26.95 18.67 36.41
N ILE A 396 27.54 19.80 36.02
CA ILE A 396 28.79 19.89 35.27
C ILE A 396 29.88 20.28 36.26
N GLU A 397 30.82 19.37 36.47
CA GLU A 397 31.87 19.53 37.49
C GLU A 397 32.88 20.62 37.08
N ALA A 398 33.45 21.29 38.08
CA ALA A 398 34.55 22.23 37.87
C ALA A 398 35.73 21.52 37.19
N GLY A 399 36.35 22.16 36.20
CA GLY A 399 37.39 21.57 35.37
C GLY A 399 36.87 20.84 34.13
N SER A 400 35.55 20.77 33.91
CA SER A 400 34.99 20.21 32.67
C SER A 400 35.37 21.05 31.45
N LYS A 401 35.62 20.38 30.32
CA LYS A 401 35.89 21.02 29.02
C LYS A 401 34.59 21.29 28.27
N ALA A 402 34.48 22.49 27.71
CA ALA A 402 33.41 22.87 26.82
C ALA A 402 33.96 23.51 25.54
N THR A 403 33.21 23.50 24.45
CA THR A 403 33.57 24.16 23.19
C THR A 403 32.50 25.19 22.88
N ILE A 404 32.88 26.45 22.65
CA ILE A 404 31.95 27.54 22.28
C ILE A 404 31.95 27.67 20.77
N MET A 405 30.77 27.81 20.18
CA MET A 405 30.64 27.84 18.73
C MET A 405 29.51 28.70 18.23
N GLU A 406 29.80 29.45 17.17
CA GLU A 406 28.83 30.28 16.48
C GLU A 406 27.96 29.47 15.52
N ARG A 407 26.64 29.62 15.64
CA ARG A 407 25.65 28.98 14.77
C ARG A 407 24.64 30.02 14.30
N LYS A 408 23.91 29.68 13.22
CA LYS A 408 22.82 30.53 12.68
C LYS A 408 21.72 30.86 13.70
N GLU A 409 21.65 30.12 14.80
CA GLU A 409 20.61 30.19 15.83
C GLU A 409 21.11 30.88 17.12
N GLY A 410 22.40 31.26 17.16
CA GLY A 410 23.06 31.90 18.29
C GLY A 410 24.38 31.22 18.67
N THR A 411 25.09 31.81 19.63
CA THR A 411 26.30 31.23 20.23
C THR A 411 25.90 30.04 21.10
N MET A 412 26.45 28.86 20.80
CA MET A 412 26.17 27.62 21.53
C MET A 412 27.40 27.20 22.34
N ILE A 413 27.18 26.50 23.44
CA ILE A 413 28.22 25.86 24.25
C ILE A 413 28.02 24.35 24.28
N HIS A 414 29.07 23.60 24.00
CA HIS A 414 29.11 22.13 23.96
C HIS A 414 29.92 21.61 25.14
N PHE A 415 29.29 21.02 26.14
CA PHE A 415 29.94 20.41 27.29
C PHE A 415 30.27 18.95 27.04
N ARG A 416 31.53 18.53 27.23
CA ARG A 416 31.97 17.14 27.05
C ARG A 416 31.73 16.31 28.31
N THR A 417 30.48 16.30 28.78
CA THR A 417 30.02 15.59 29.98
C THR A 417 28.92 14.60 29.60
N PRO A 418 28.94 13.37 30.16
CA PRO A 418 27.87 12.42 29.92
C PRO A 418 26.54 12.96 30.45
N TYR A 419 25.44 12.79 29.70
CA TYR A 419 24.10 13.17 30.13
C TYR A 419 23.04 12.21 29.63
N SER A 420 21.94 12.10 30.37
CA SER A 420 20.78 11.30 29.96
C SER A 420 19.86 12.12 29.08
N TYR A 421 19.49 11.59 27.92
CA TYR A 421 18.48 12.19 27.06
C TYR A 421 17.14 12.39 27.79
N TRP A 422 16.77 11.43 28.62
CA TRP A 422 15.48 11.39 29.32
C TRP A 422 15.32 12.52 30.34
N THR A 423 16.42 13.00 30.92
CA THR A 423 16.42 14.17 31.81
C THR A 423 16.03 15.44 31.04
N VAL A 424 16.60 15.64 29.85
CA VAL A 424 16.26 16.79 28.99
C VAL A 424 14.81 16.71 28.51
N PHE A 425 14.38 15.52 28.08
CA PHE A 425 13.01 15.31 27.61
C PHE A 425 11.96 15.54 28.71
N ASN A 426 12.21 15.06 29.94
CA ASN A 426 11.33 15.33 31.08
C ASN A 426 11.20 16.82 31.39
N ARG A 427 12.30 17.57 31.29
CA ARG A 427 12.24 19.02 31.50
C ARG A 427 11.34 19.70 30.48
N GLU A 428 11.47 19.34 29.20
CA GLU A 428 10.61 19.90 28.13
C GLU A 428 9.13 19.61 28.40
N ILE A 429 8.81 18.40 28.89
CA ILE A 429 7.47 18.03 29.33
C ILE A 429 7.00 18.92 30.49
N VAL A 430 7.79 19.02 31.56
CA VAL A 430 7.44 19.84 32.74
C VAL A 430 7.24 21.31 32.36
N GLN A 431 8.09 21.86 31.49
CA GLN A 431 7.94 23.22 30.98
C GLN A 431 6.66 23.41 30.17
N ALA A 432 6.25 22.43 29.37
CA ALA A 432 5.01 22.52 28.60
C ALA A 432 3.74 22.35 29.46
N LEU A 433 3.87 21.80 30.67
CA LEU A 433 2.79 21.64 31.65
C LEU A 433 2.72 22.81 32.66
N ASP A 434 3.80 23.58 32.82
CA ASP A 434 3.84 24.73 33.72
C ASP A 434 3.02 25.91 33.17
N ARG A 435 1.90 26.20 33.84
CA ARG A 435 0.99 27.31 33.50
C ARG A 435 1.62 28.70 33.68
N LYS A 436 2.75 28.84 34.37
CA LYS A 436 3.38 30.13 34.69
C LYS A 436 4.40 30.61 33.65
N GLN A 437 4.89 29.76 32.75
CA GLN A 437 5.93 30.10 31.75
C GLN A 437 5.35 30.42 30.36
N LEU A 438 4.27 31.20 30.31
CA LEU A 438 3.40 31.33 29.13
C LEU A 438 3.93 32.18 27.96
N HIS A 439 5.19 32.62 27.90
CA HIS A 439 5.55 33.71 26.97
C HIS A 439 6.71 33.52 26.00
N HIS A 440 7.47 32.43 25.98
CA HIS A 440 8.45 32.23 24.89
C HIS A 440 8.41 30.80 24.34
N ASN A 441 8.00 30.71 23.06
CA ASN A 441 8.26 29.57 22.16
C ASN A 441 7.50 28.25 22.41
N VAL A 442 6.22 28.34 22.81
CA VAL A 442 5.31 27.17 23.00
C VAL A 442 5.35 26.19 21.83
N ASN A 443 5.31 26.68 20.58
CA ASN A 443 5.33 25.83 19.40
C ASN A 443 6.63 25.04 19.23
N ALA A 444 7.79 25.61 19.57
CA ALA A 444 9.05 24.86 19.52
C ALA A 444 9.13 23.80 20.62
N ASN A 445 8.62 24.10 21.82
CA ASN A 445 8.57 23.15 22.93
C ASN A 445 7.66 21.96 22.56
N LEU A 446 6.46 22.21 22.04
CA LEU A 446 5.55 21.14 21.58
C LEU A 446 6.16 20.28 20.47
N GLN A 447 6.93 20.88 19.56
CA GLN A 447 7.65 20.12 18.53
C GLN A 447 8.74 19.23 19.13
N ARG A 448 9.48 19.71 20.15
CA ARG A 448 10.48 18.90 20.85
C ARG A 448 9.84 17.74 21.61
N ILE A 449 8.68 17.98 22.23
CA ILE A 449 7.91 16.92 22.90
C ILE A 449 7.41 15.88 21.89
N TYR A 450 6.92 16.31 20.72
CA TYR A 450 6.50 15.41 19.64
C TYR A 450 7.63 14.46 19.21
N GLU A 451 8.82 15.01 18.95
CA GLU A 451 9.97 14.23 18.53
C GLU A 451 10.43 13.27 19.63
N GLY A 452 10.43 13.71 20.89
CA GLY A 452 10.80 12.88 22.03
C GLY A 452 9.80 11.77 22.34
N ALA A 453 8.49 12.04 22.22
CA ALA A 453 7.44 11.03 22.33
C ALA A 453 7.59 9.96 21.25
N ARG A 454 7.99 10.33 20.03
CA ARG A 454 8.27 9.35 18.96
C ARG A 454 9.45 8.45 19.27
N VAL A 455 10.50 8.98 19.90
CA VAL A 455 11.66 8.18 20.35
C VAL A 455 11.26 7.25 21.49
N LEU A 456 10.46 7.75 22.44
CA LEU A 456 9.95 6.97 23.57
C LEU A 456 9.05 5.82 23.10
N GLU A 457 8.09 6.08 22.20
CA GLU A 457 7.23 5.06 21.57
C GLU A 457 8.06 3.92 20.96
N ALA A 458 9.07 4.28 20.16
CA ALA A 458 9.90 3.29 19.49
C ALA A 458 10.65 2.41 20.50
N ILE A 459 11.18 2.99 21.58
CA ILE A 459 11.94 2.24 22.60
C ILE A 459 11.01 1.37 23.44
N LEU A 460 9.86 1.89 23.87
CA LEU A 460 8.89 1.12 24.64
C LEU A 460 8.36 -0.09 23.86
N ARG A 461 8.19 0.04 22.55
CA ARG A 461 7.75 -1.06 21.68
C ARG A 461 8.79 -2.19 21.56
N GLU A 462 10.08 -1.85 21.59
CA GLU A 462 11.17 -2.84 21.56
C GLU A 462 11.37 -3.53 22.91
N LEU A 463 11.07 -2.84 24.02
CA LEU A 463 11.17 -3.38 25.38
C LEU A 463 10.03 -4.34 25.78
N VAL A 464 9.10 -4.64 24.85
CA VAL A 464 7.89 -5.44 25.11
C VAL A 464 8.21 -6.89 25.51
N GLU A 465 9.41 -7.40 25.21
CA GLU A 465 9.81 -8.76 25.60
C GLU A 465 10.07 -8.91 27.12
N ASP A 466 10.62 -7.89 27.77
CA ASP A 466 11.03 -7.94 29.19
C ASP A 466 9.94 -7.49 30.19
N LYS A 467 8.80 -6.97 29.69
CA LYS A 467 7.63 -6.45 30.46
C LYS A 467 7.92 -5.38 31.54
N GLU A 468 9.17 -5.05 31.85
CA GLU A 468 9.53 -4.04 32.83
C GLU A 468 10.08 -2.78 32.15
N ILE A 469 9.41 -1.64 32.38
CA ILE A 469 9.89 -0.33 31.94
C ILE A 469 11.07 0.07 32.83
N PRO A 470 12.26 0.38 32.27
CA PRO A 470 13.38 0.88 33.05
C PRO A 470 12.99 2.12 33.87
N LYS A 471 13.45 2.23 35.11
CA LYS A 471 13.14 3.37 36.01
C LYS A 471 13.38 4.74 35.37
N SER A 472 14.38 4.87 34.49
CA SER A 472 14.68 6.10 33.75
C SER A 472 13.61 6.53 32.74
N LEU A 473 12.74 5.61 32.31
CA LEU A 473 11.67 5.85 31.33
C LEU A 473 10.28 6.02 31.95
N VAL A 474 10.13 5.74 33.25
CA VAL A 474 8.84 5.90 33.95
C VAL A 474 8.37 7.35 33.93
N GLY A 475 9.22 8.29 34.38
CA GLY A 475 8.91 9.73 34.39
C GLY A 475 8.55 10.28 32.99
N PRO A 476 9.34 9.99 31.94
CA PRO A 476 8.97 10.34 30.56
C PRO A 476 7.62 9.76 30.10
N SER A 477 7.32 8.53 30.49
CA SER A 477 6.08 7.86 30.08
C SER A 477 4.85 8.47 30.76
N GLU A 478 4.93 8.76 32.06
CA GLU A 478 3.87 9.47 32.81
C GLU A 478 3.71 10.90 32.32
N GLY A 479 4.82 11.62 32.13
CA GLY A 479 4.79 13.01 31.69
C GLY A 479 4.19 13.20 30.29
N VAL A 480 4.40 12.25 29.38
CA VAL A 480 3.76 12.24 28.05
C VAL A 480 2.25 12.03 28.14
N PHE A 481 1.78 11.24 29.10
CA PHE A 481 0.35 11.10 29.40
C PHE A 481 -0.24 12.41 29.96
N ASP A 482 0.47 13.09 30.86
CA ASP A 482 0.01 14.39 31.39
C ASP A 482 -0.10 15.45 30.28
N VAL A 483 0.84 15.47 29.33
CA VAL A 483 0.77 16.32 28.12
C VAL A 483 -0.45 15.97 27.28
N LEU A 484 -0.73 14.68 27.08
CA LEU A 484 -1.93 14.22 26.36
C LEU A 484 -3.20 14.75 27.03
N VAL A 485 -3.37 14.55 28.33
CA VAL A 485 -4.55 15.01 29.09
C VAL A 485 -4.69 16.53 29.09
N HIS A 486 -3.59 17.26 29.23
CA HIS A 486 -3.59 18.71 29.24
C HIS A 486 -4.05 19.29 27.89
N TYR A 487 -3.45 18.85 26.79
CA TYR A 487 -3.69 19.44 25.47
C TYR A 487 -4.89 18.86 24.74
N MET A 488 -5.45 17.71 25.17
CA MET A 488 -6.75 17.23 24.69
C MET A 488 -7.90 18.19 25.00
N ARG A 489 -7.77 18.99 26.07
CA ARG A 489 -8.78 19.96 26.50
C ARG A 489 -8.52 21.38 25.99
N ALA A 490 -7.50 21.58 25.16
CA ALA A 490 -7.18 22.89 24.59
C ALA A 490 -8.16 23.25 23.46
N ASP A 491 -8.42 24.55 23.27
CA ASP A 491 -9.30 25.05 22.20
C ASP A 491 -8.79 24.67 20.79
N SER A 492 -7.48 24.50 20.63
CA SER A 492 -6.83 24.05 19.40
C SER A 492 -5.82 22.93 19.71
N PRO A 493 -6.25 21.67 19.76
CA PRO A 493 -5.38 20.56 20.15
C PRO A 493 -4.36 20.23 19.04
N PRO A 494 -3.06 20.11 19.37
CA PRO A 494 -2.03 19.70 18.41
C PRO A 494 -2.14 18.20 18.10
N LEU A 495 -3.04 17.82 17.18
CA LEU A 495 -3.38 16.42 16.88
C LEU A 495 -2.17 15.50 16.65
N PRO A 496 -1.12 15.88 15.88
CA PRO A 496 0.05 15.01 15.68
C PRO A 496 0.80 14.70 16.98
N LEU A 497 0.86 15.67 17.91
CA LEU A 497 1.45 15.50 19.24
C LEU A 497 0.61 14.56 20.08
N LEU A 498 -0.70 14.79 20.17
CA LEU A 498 -1.61 13.93 20.96
C LEU A 498 -1.55 12.47 20.49
N MET A 499 -1.52 12.23 19.18
CA MET A 499 -1.37 10.88 18.64
C MET A 499 -0.07 10.22 19.10
N LYS A 500 1.05 10.96 19.09
CA LYS A 500 2.34 10.41 19.51
C LYS A 500 2.41 10.20 21.02
N CYS A 501 1.83 11.10 21.80
CA CYS A 501 1.74 10.94 23.24
C CYS A 501 0.90 9.72 23.62
N LEU A 502 -0.23 9.50 22.93
CA LEU A 502 -1.08 8.32 23.12
C LEU A 502 -0.32 7.02 22.82
N GLN A 503 0.47 6.99 21.74
CA GLN A 503 1.25 5.80 21.35
C GLN A 503 2.43 5.51 22.28
N ALA A 504 2.99 6.53 22.91
CA ALA A 504 4.09 6.40 23.85
C ALA A 504 3.64 6.21 25.32
N SER A 505 2.34 6.25 25.60
CA SER A 505 1.80 6.10 26.95
C SER A 505 1.43 4.65 27.25
N ASN A 506 1.97 4.13 28.36
CA ASN A 506 1.60 2.82 28.92
C ASN A 506 0.67 2.93 30.14
N ASP A 507 0.13 4.12 30.41
CA ASP A 507 -0.74 4.38 31.56
C ASP A 507 -2.09 3.67 31.41
N GLU A 508 -2.54 2.95 32.45
CA GLU A 508 -3.82 2.23 32.42
C GLU A 508 -5.01 3.17 32.20
N ARG A 509 -4.91 4.43 32.66
CA ARG A 509 -5.94 5.47 32.47
C ARG A 509 -6.17 5.81 31.00
N VAL A 510 -5.23 5.52 30.10
CA VAL A 510 -5.45 5.65 28.65
C VAL A 510 -6.66 4.83 28.21
N SER A 511 -6.82 3.63 28.77
CA SER A 511 -7.91 2.72 28.43
C SER A 511 -9.27 3.27 28.86
N THR A 512 -9.36 3.81 30.08
CA THR A 512 -10.62 4.29 30.67
C THR A 512 -10.96 5.71 30.27
N ASP A 513 -9.98 6.61 30.19
CA ASP A 513 -10.23 8.05 30.09
C ASP A 513 -10.21 8.55 28.64
N ILE A 514 -9.63 7.75 27.72
CA ILE A 514 -9.44 8.14 26.32
C ILE A 514 -10.05 7.11 25.38
N ILE A 515 -9.60 5.85 25.47
CA ILE A 515 -10.02 4.80 24.54
C ILE A 515 -11.50 4.47 24.73
N LEU A 516 -12.00 4.38 25.97
CA LEU A 516 -13.40 4.04 26.23
C LEU A 516 -14.39 5.12 25.74
N PRO A 517 -14.23 6.42 26.05
CA PRO A 517 -15.06 7.47 25.45
C PRO A 517 -14.92 7.54 23.92
N GLY A 518 -13.70 7.38 23.39
CA GLY A 518 -13.46 7.34 21.95
C GLY A 518 -14.14 6.16 21.28
N LEU A 519 -14.15 4.99 21.91
CA LEU A 519 -14.86 3.80 21.45
C LEU A 519 -16.37 4.03 21.40
N ILE A 520 -16.94 4.64 22.45
CA ILE A 520 -18.37 4.97 22.49
C ILE A 520 -18.70 5.94 21.35
N PHE A 521 -17.93 7.01 21.18
CA PHE A 521 -18.12 7.95 20.08
C PHE A 521 -18.00 7.29 18.70
N VAL A 522 -17.00 6.44 18.50
CA VAL A 522 -16.85 5.70 17.23
C VAL A 522 -18.04 4.79 16.98
N LEU A 523 -18.53 4.07 17.99
CA LEU A 523 -19.63 3.13 17.83
C LEU A 523 -21.02 3.78 17.79
N GLN A 524 -21.17 5.02 18.25
CA GLN A 524 -22.47 5.71 18.27
C GLN A 524 -22.60 6.77 17.18
N GLU A 525 -21.52 7.49 16.87
CA GLU A 525 -21.57 8.65 15.97
C GLU A 525 -20.90 8.38 14.62
N VAL A 526 -19.77 7.67 14.63
CA VAL A 526 -18.95 7.49 13.41
C VAL A 526 -19.41 6.27 12.62
N PHE A 527 -19.32 5.09 13.23
CA PHE A 527 -19.53 3.81 12.57
C PHE A 527 -20.93 3.67 11.99
N PRO A 528 -22.04 3.88 12.71
CA PRO A 528 -23.38 3.72 12.13
C PRO A 528 -23.72 4.76 11.05
N ASN A 529 -23.03 5.91 11.03
CA ASN A 529 -23.27 6.99 10.07
C ASN A 529 -22.25 7.04 8.91
N VAL A 530 -21.21 6.20 8.91
CA VAL A 530 -20.08 6.31 7.98
C VAL A 530 -20.51 6.18 6.52
N TYR A 531 -21.54 5.39 6.18
CA TYR A 531 -22.08 5.38 4.80
C TYR A 531 -22.87 6.63 4.41
N GLY A 532 -23.47 7.32 5.38
CA GLY A 532 -24.33 8.49 5.14
C GLY A 532 -23.57 9.79 4.89
N TRP A 533 -22.29 9.85 5.24
CA TRP A 533 -21.46 11.04 5.07
C TRP A 533 -21.09 11.29 3.60
N ARG A 534 -20.90 12.58 3.27
CA ARG A 534 -20.42 13.03 1.96
C ARG A 534 -18.89 13.04 1.97
N TYR A 535 -18.29 12.23 1.10
CA TYR A 535 -16.84 12.12 0.96
C TYR A 535 -16.37 12.77 -0.32
N SER A 536 -15.16 13.35 -0.27
CA SER A 536 -14.50 13.87 -1.47
C SER A 536 -14.03 12.74 -2.39
N ASN A 537 -13.69 11.58 -1.82
CA ASN A 537 -13.26 10.40 -2.56
C ASN A 537 -13.80 9.09 -1.92
N ARG A 538 -14.13 8.09 -2.75
CA ARG A 538 -14.49 6.73 -2.30
C ARG A 538 -13.38 6.05 -1.48
N THR A 539 -12.12 6.39 -1.72
CA THR A 539 -10.97 5.86 -0.95
C THR A 539 -10.96 6.34 0.49
N GLU A 540 -11.37 7.59 0.73
CA GLU A 540 -11.46 8.19 2.06
C GLU A 540 -12.50 7.45 2.91
N ARG A 541 -13.71 7.26 2.35
CA ARG A 541 -14.76 6.45 2.97
C ARG A 541 -14.26 5.05 3.34
N ARG A 542 -13.55 4.38 2.41
CA ARG A 542 -13.00 3.04 2.66
C ARG A 542 -11.97 3.07 3.79
N SER A 543 -11.10 4.07 3.82
CA SER A 543 -10.06 4.18 4.86
C SER A 543 -10.68 4.34 6.24
N ILE A 544 -11.75 5.14 6.37
CA ILE A 544 -12.45 5.33 7.64
C ILE A 544 -13.14 4.04 8.08
N ILE A 545 -13.89 3.38 7.18
CA ILE A 545 -14.54 2.09 7.47
C ILE A 545 -13.50 1.04 7.90
N GLN A 546 -12.38 0.94 7.18
CA GLN A 546 -11.32 0.00 7.51
C GLN A 546 -10.73 0.28 8.88
N ARG A 547 -10.43 1.55 9.21
CA ARG A 547 -9.90 1.95 10.52
C ARG A 547 -10.88 1.63 11.65
N CYS A 548 -12.18 1.86 11.46
CA CYS A 548 -13.21 1.46 12.42
C CYS A 548 -13.21 -0.07 12.62
N ALA A 549 -13.19 -0.83 11.53
CA ALA A 549 -13.20 -2.30 11.59
C ALA A 549 -11.93 -2.87 12.24
N ASP A 550 -10.75 -2.33 11.93
CA ASP A 550 -9.47 -2.72 12.53
C ASP A 550 -9.47 -2.42 14.04
N PHE A 551 -9.95 -1.23 14.43
CA PHE A 551 -10.06 -0.84 15.83
C PHE A 551 -11.00 -1.74 16.63
N ILE A 552 -12.20 -2.01 16.09
CA ILE A 552 -13.17 -2.95 16.68
C ILE A 552 -12.56 -4.35 16.79
N THR A 553 -11.90 -4.84 15.73
CA THR A 553 -11.30 -6.18 15.68
C THR A 553 -10.18 -6.31 16.71
N MET A 554 -9.30 -5.32 16.81
CA MET A 554 -8.24 -5.25 17.81
C MET A 554 -8.81 -5.35 19.24
N LEU A 555 -9.87 -4.60 19.55
CA LEU A 555 -10.52 -4.64 20.86
C LEU A 555 -11.16 -6.00 21.17
N LEU A 556 -11.74 -6.67 20.16
CA LEU A 556 -12.36 -7.98 20.32
C LEU A 556 -11.33 -9.13 20.41
N GLN A 557 -10.22 -9.03 19.68
CA GLN A 557 -9.17 -10.05 19.56
C GLN A 557 -8.14 -10.04 20.70
N ASN A 558 -8.09 -9.00 21.55
CA ASN A 558 -7.28 -8.96 22.78
C ASN A 558 -7.79 -9.92 23.88
N VAL A 559 -8.06 -11.18 23.51
CA VAL A 559 -8.62 -12.27 24.32
C VAL A 559 -7.67 -12.71 25.46
N LYS A 560 -6.44 -12.18 25.51
CA LYS A 560 -5.42 -12.49 26.54
C LYS A 560 -5.03 -11.29 27.41
N ALA A 561 -5.94 -10.34 27.67
CA ALA A 561 -5.70 -9.30 28.68
C ALA A 561 -6.35 -9.70 30.02
N PRO A 562 -5.58 -9.91 31.11
CA PRO A 562 -6.10 -10.22 32.44
C PRO A 562 -6.63 -9.00 33.22
N ASN A 563 -6.66 -7.80 32.61
CA ASN A 563 -6.93 -6.54 33.30
C ASN A 563 -8.41 -6.12 33.15
N GLU A 564 -9.04 -5.64 34.23
CA GLU A 564 -10.45 -5.24 34.28
C GLU A 564 -10.82 -4.17 33.24
N SER A 565 -9.92 -3.22 32.99
CA SER A 565 -10.05 -2.15 31.99
C SER A 565 -10.23 -2.68 30.55
N GLY A 566 -9.52 -3.76 30.20
CA GLY A 566 -9.66 -4.42 28.89
C GLY A 566 -10.97 -5.19 28.75
N ALA A 567 -11.41 -5.83 29.83
CA ALA A 567 -12.71 -6.52 29.86
C ALA A 567 -13.88 -5.52 29.72
N LEU A 568 -13.77 -4.35 30.34
CA LEU A 568 -14.76 -3.26 30.21
C LEU A 568 -14.86 -2.76 28.77
N LEU A 569 -13.73 -2.42 28.12
CA LEU A 569 -13.69 -2.00 26.72
C LEU A 569 -14.36 -3.02 25.80
N LYS A 570 -14.07 -4.30 26.01
CA LYS A 570 -14.66 -5.40 25.23
C LYS A 570 -16.17 -5.51 25.44
N ARG A 571 -16.65 -5.49 26.69
CA ARG A 571 -18.08 -5.54 27.00
C ARG A 571 -18.83 -4.35 26.38
N THR A 572 -18.28 -3.15 26.49
CA THR A 572 -18.84 -1.94 25.88
C THR A 572 -18.88 -2.06 24.35
N CYS A 573 -17.82 -2.56 23.73
CA CYS A 573 -17.78 -2.78 22.28
C CYS A 573 -18.86 -3.78 21.83
N VAL A 574 -18.95 -4.95 22.47
CA VAL A 574 -19.94 -5.98 22.14
C VAL A 574 -21.35 -5.46 22.32
N TYR A 575 -21.64 -4.79 23.44
CA TYR A 575 -22.96 -4.25 23.73
C TYR A 575 -23.42 -3.24 22.66
N ASN A 576 -22.54 -2.31 22.26
CA ASN A 576 -22.88 -1.31 21.24
C ASN A 576 -22.99 -1.94 19.83
N LEU A 577 -22.20 -2.97 19.51
CA LEU A 577 -22.32 -3.66 18.20
C LEU A 577 -23.60 -4.48 18.06
N LEU A 578 -24.19 -4.92 19.18
CA LEU A 578 -25.49 -5.59 19.20
C LEU A 578 -26.65 -4.61 18.99
N TYR A 579 -26.41 -3.30 19.02
CA TYR A 579 -27.41 -2.30 18.70
C TYR A 579 -27.72 -2.28 17.20
N THR A 580 -29.00 -2.08 16.86
CA THR A 580 -29.56 -2.28 15.51
C THR A 580 -28.81 -1.51 14.42
N GLU A 581 -28.43 -0.26 14.66
CA GLU A 581 -27.77 0.60 13.66
C GLU A 581 -26.37 0.09 13.29
N ASN A 582 -25.59 -0.33 14.30
CA ASN A 582 -24.27 -0.91 14.10
C ASN A 582 -24.32 -2.28 13.40
N ALA A 583 -25.34 -3.09 13.72
CA ALA A 583 -25.56 -4.36 13.05
C ALA A 583 -25.92 -4.18 11.56
N ILE A 584 -26.75 -3.18 11.24
CA ILE A 584 -27.08 -2.82 9.85
C ILE A 584 -25.84 -2.36 9.09
N GLU A 585 -24.98 -1.55 9.72
CA GLU A 585 -23.76 -1.08 9.08
C GLU A 585 -22.77 -2.21 8.79
N LEU A 586 -22.61 -3.14 9.72
CA LEU A 586 -21.84 -4.38 9.50
C LEU A 586 -22.39 -5.18 8.32
N LEU A 587 -23.71 -5.32 8.20
CA LEU A 587 -24.35 -5.99 7.06
C LEU A 587 -24.09 -5.26 5.75
N LYS A 588 -24.04 -3.92 5.74
CA LYS A 588 -23.65 -3.15 4.54
C LYS A 588 -22.18 -3.37 4.18
N ILE A 589 -21.27 -3.44 5.15
CA ILE A 589 -19.86 -3.77 4.89
C ILE A 589 -19.74 -5.17 4.26
N ILE A 590 -20.46 -6.15 4.80
CA ILE A 590 -20.51 -7.52 4.27
C ILE A 590 -21.11 -7.54 2.85
N SER A 591 -22.17 -6.77 2.61
CA SER A 591 -22.82 -6.69 1.30
C SER A 591 -21.89 -6.05 0.25
N ILE A 592 -21.12 -5.00 0.61
CA ILE A 592 -20.11 -4.42 -0.28
C ILE A 592 -18.98 -5.42 -0.58
N GLY A 593 -18.56 -6.23 0.40
CA GLY A 593 -17.64 -7.35 0.17
C GLY A 593 -18.19 -8.35 -0.84
N LYS A 594 -19.49 -8.63 -0.81
CA LYS A 594 -20.19 -9.50 -1.78
C LYS A 594 -20.26 -8.85 -3.17
N TYR A 595 -20.64 -7.57 -3.27
CA TYR A 595 -20.69 -6.82 -4.54
C TYR A 595 -19.31 -6.61 -5.17
N ARG A 596 -18.23 -6.43 -4.40
CA ARG A 596 -16.85 -6.34 -4.94
C ARG A 596 -16.30 -7.68 -5.38
N ASN A 597 -16.58 -8.77 -4.67
CA ASN A 597 -16.29 -10.12 -5.17
C ASN A 597 -17.04 -10.41 -6.48
N LEU A 598 -18.24 -9.83 -6.66
CA LEU A 598 -19.05 -9.97 -7.87
C LEU A 598 -18.64 -9.02 -9.02
N MET A 599 -18.22 -7.77 -8.76
CA MET A 599 -17.99 -6.75 -9.82
C MET A 599 -16.58 -6.14 -9.87
N PHE A 600 -15.83 -6.04 -8.77
CA PHE A 600 -14.57 -5.30 -8.74
C PHE A 600 -13.54 -5.97 -7.83
N GLY A 601 -12.83 -6.95 -8.40
CA GLY A 601 -11.68 -7.59 -7.78
C GLY A 601 -10.47 -6.67 -7.69
N VAL A 602 -10.48 -5.80 -6.67
CA VAL A 602 -9.33 -5.02 -6.23
C VAL A 602 -8.96 -5.48 -4.82
N ILE A 603 -8.03 -6.44 -4.78
CA ILE A 603 -6.82 -6.29 -3.96
C ILE A 603 -5.69 -6.03 -4.96
#